data_AF-A0A7G3WCB4-F1
#
_entry.id   AF-A0A7G3WCB4-F1
#
_cell.length_a   1.000
_cell.length_b   1.000
_cell.length_c   1.000
_cell.angle_alpha   90.00
_cell.angle_beta   90.00
_cell.angle_gamma   90.00
#
_symmetry.space_group_name_H-M   'P 1'
#
loop_
_entity.id
_entity.type
_entity.pdbx_description
1 polymer ?
#
loop_
_entity_poly.entity_id
_entity_poly.type
_entity_poly.pdbx_seq_one_letter_code
_entity_poly.pdbx_strand_id
1 'polypeptide(L)' 'EAIWRLCKPKMVCESMAIGQQDESHKSKEPKHDHGGCGNIQPEVRRKGLKLYGTWKPQKGHDESEGQQPEEKDITPQMAL' A
#
# COMPACT_ATOMS: atom_id res chain seq x y z
N GLU A 1 -3.54 17.83 6.43
CA GLU A 1 -3.28 17.86 4.96
C GLU A 1 -1.97 17.20 4.54
N ALA A 2 -0.80 17.64 5.05
CA ALA A 2 0.50 17.17 4.55
C ALA A 2 0.66 15.64 4.55
N ILE A 3 0.38 14.97 5.68
CA ILE A 3 0.50 13.52 5.82
C ILE A 3 -0.44 12.78 4.86
N TRP A 4 -1.72 13.16 4.80
CA TRP A 4 -2.69 12.50 3.92
C TRP A 4 -2.29 12.57 2.45
N ARG A 5 -1.82 13.73 1.98
CA ARG A 5 -1.36 13.89 0.58
C ARG A 5 -0.15 13.02 0.28
N LEU A 6 0.72 12.80 1.25
CA LEU A 6 1.90 11.94 1.12
C LEU A 6 1.54 10.44 1.18
N CYS A 7 0.58 10.07 2.02
CA CYS A 7 0.19 8.67 2.22
C CYS A 7 -0.79 8.15 1.15
N LYS A 8 -1.72 8.98 0.67
CA LYS A 8 -2.75 8.58 -0.30
C LYS A 8 -2.21 7.87 -1.55
N PRO A 9 -1.12 8.30 -2.21
CA PRO A 9 -0.61 7.59 -3.39
C PRO A 9 0.17 6.30 -3.04
N LYS A 10 0.51 6.04 -1.78
CA LYS A 10 1.25 4.84 -1.36
C LYS A 10 0.29 3.67 -1.21
N MET A 11 0.27 2.78 -2.21
CA MET A 11 -0.63 1.61 -2.24
C MET A 11 0.03 0.31 -1.77
N VAL A 12 1.28 0.36 -1.30
CA VAL A 12 2.01 -0.77 -0.72
C VAL A 12 2.62 -0.29 0.59
N CYS A 13 2.53 -1.10 1.65
CA CYS A 13 3.24 -0.85 2.91
C CYS A 13 4.71 -1.28 2.73
N GLU A 14 5.55 -0.36 2.27
CA GLU A 14 6.95 -0.62 1.93
C GLU A 14 7.75 -1.11 3.15
N SER A 15 8.36 -2.28 3.01
CA SER A 15 9.40 -2.80 3.90
C SER A 15 10.73 -2.72 3.17
N MET A 16 11.79 -2.22 3.79
CA MET A 16 13.11 -2.31 3.17
C MET A 16 13.68 -3.71 3.41
N ALA A 17 13.68 -4.55 2.39
CA ALA A 17 14.50 -5.75 2.42
C ALA A 17 15.97 -5.32 2.63
N ILE A 18 16.59 -5.78 3.71
CA ILE A 18 18.02 -5.66 3.99
C ILE A 18 18.74 -6.36 2.83
N GLY A 19 19.06 -5.65 1.73
CA GLY A 19 19.73 -6.28 0.60
C GLY A 19 19.69 -5.59 -0.77
N GLN A 20 18.75 -4.69 -1.08
CA GLN A 20 18.81 -3.95 -2.35
C GLN A 20 19.69 -2.69 -2.22
N GLN A 21 21.00 -2.92 -2.06
CA GLN A 21 21.99 -2.01 -2.61
C GLN A 21 22.05 -2.29 -4.11
N ASP A 22 21.14 -1.69 -4.88
CA ASP A 22 21.40 -1.52 -6.31
C ASP A 22 22.19 -0.22 -6.48
N GLU A 23 23.44 -0.44 -6.88
CA GLU A 23 24.46 0.50 -7.29
C GLU A 23 23.95 1.49 -8.33
N SER A 24 23.36 2.62 -7.91
CA SER A 24 23.29 3.88 -8.68
C SER A 24 22.46 4.92 -7.93
N HIS A 25 23.08 5.70 -7.04
CA HIS A 25 22.87 7.15 -6.95
C HIS A 25 23.63 7.68 -5.74
N LYS A 26 24.66 8.48 -6.02
CA LYS A 26 25.38 9.29 -5.04
C LYS A 26 24.39 10.12 -4.20
N SER A 27 24.66 10.20 -2.90
CA SER A 27 24.09 11.13 -1.92
C SER A 27 22.57 11.04 -1.71
N LYS A 28 22.12 10.00 -1.00
CA LYS A 28 20.92 10.10 -0.14
C LYS A 28 21.28 9.55 1.23
N GLU A 29 20.83 10.26 2.28
CA GLU A 29 20.94 9.81 3.67
C GLU A 29 20.57 8.33 3.80
N PRO A 30 21.15 7.60 4.78
CA PRO A 30 20.83 6.20 5.01
C PRO A 30 19.31 6.05 5.06
N LYS A 31 18.76 5.25 4.13
CA LYS A 31 17.33 4.98 4.10
C LYS A 31 16.98 4.30 5.42
N HIS A 32 16.28 5.03 6.27
CA HIS A 32 15.84 4.52 7.56
C HIS A 32 14.67 3.56 7.30
N ASP A 33 14.86 2.29 7.66
CA ASP A 33 13.78 1.33 7.62
C ASP A 33 12.93 1.47 8.87
N HIS A 34 11.65 1.76 8.67
CA HIS A 34 10.67 1.92 9.74
C HIS A 34 9.82 0.66 9.95
N GLY A 35 10.09 -0.44 9.22
CA GLY A 35 9.43 -1.74 9.40
C GLY A 35 8.04 -1.82 8.75
N GLY A 36 7.99 -1.97 7.43
CA GLY A 36 6.74 -2.24 6.69
C GLY A 36 6.38 -3.73 6.58
N CYS A 37 5.13 -4.02 6.22
CA CYS A 37 4.60 -5.39 6.14
C CYS A 37 4.41 -5.93 4.70
N GLY A 38 4.70 -5.14 3.67
CA GLY A 38 4.59 -5.54 2.26
C GLY A 38 3.17 -5.62 1.70
N ASN A 39 2.13 -5.52 2.54
CA ASN A 39 0.74 -5.64 2.10
C ASN A 39 0.30 -4.47 1.20
N ILE A 40 -0.62 -4.78 0.28
CA ILE A 40 -1.29 -3.79 -0.57
C ILE A 40 -2.33 -3.05 0.27
N GLN A 41 -2.30 -1.72 0.21
CA GLN A 41 -3.25 -0.85 0.88
C GLN A 41 -4.50 -0.67 -0.01
N PRO A 42 -5.72 -0.66 0.56
CA PRO A 42 -6.93 -0.42 -0.20
C PRO A 42 -7.12 1.04 -0.58
N GLU A 43 -7.88 1.27 -1.66
CA GLU A 43 -8.52 2.57 -1.87
C GLU A 43 -9.76 2.66 -0.95
N VAL A 44 -9.73 3.55 0.03
CA VAL A 44 -10.82 3.69 1.02
C VAL A 44 -11.88 4.67 0.52
N ARG A 45 -13.14 4.23 0.48
CA ARG A 45 -14.31 5.04 0.10
C ARG A 45 -15.41 4.95 1.14
N ARG A 46 -16.13 6.06 1.34
CA ARG A 46 -17.34 6.10 2.18
C ARG A 46 -18.56 5.69 1.36
N LYS A 47 -19.33 4.71 1.83
CA LYS A 47 -20.65 4.34 1.30
C LYS A 47 -21.68 4.43 2.43
N GLY A 48 -22.49 5.48 2.43
CA GLY A 48 -23.38 5.80 3.56
C GLY A 48 -22.58 6.03 4.84
N LEU A 49 -22.88 5.24 5.87
CA LEU A 49 -22.18 5.26 7.18
C LEU A 49 -21.07 4.20 7.30
N LYS A 50 -20.75 3.48 6.21
CA LYS A 50 -19.72 2.44 6.18
C LYS A 50 -18.51 2.89 5.38
N LEU A 51 -17.35 2.33 5.71
CA LEU A 51 -16.13 2.42 4.91
C LEU A 51 -15.95 1.12 4.10
N TYR A 52 -15.53 1.25 2.85
CA TYR A 52 -15.18 0.14 1.98
C TYR A 52 -13.78 0.35 1.45
N GLY A 53 -12.99 -0.73 1.43
CA GLY A 53 -11.69 -0.80 0.80
C GLY A 53 -11.77 -1.51 -0.54
N THR A 54 -11.11 -0.98 -1.56
CA THR A 54 -10.92 -1.66 -2.84
C THR A 54 -9.45 -1.99 -3.06
N TRP A 55 -9.13 -3.27 -3.22
CA TRP A 55 -7.81 -3.78 -3.55
C TRP A 55 -7.72 -4.04 -5.06
N LYS A 56 -6.79 -3.35 -5.72
CA LYS A 56 -6.54 -3.55 -7.15
C LYS A 56 -5.53 -4.69 -7.34
N PRO A 57 -5.71 -5.55 -8.35
CA PRO A 57 -4.71 -6.57 -8.68
C PRO A 57 -3.37 -5.90 -9.03
N GLN A 58 -2.25 -6.52 -8.66
CA GLN A 58 -0.94 -6.04 -9.08
C GLN A 58 -0.71 -6.37 -10.56
N LYS A 59 -0.27 -5.36 -11.31
CA LYS A 59 0.13 -5.54 -12.71
C LYS A 59 1.46 -6.31 -12.76
N GLY A 60 1.54 -7.34 -13.59
CA GLY A 60 2.79 -8.09 -13.85
C GLY A 60 2.92 -9.42 -13.09
N HIS A 61 1.92 -9.85 -12.33
CA HIS A 61 1.82 -11.24 -11.89
C HIS A 61 0.91 -11.97 -12.91
N ASP A 62 1.45 -12.97 -13.61
CA ASP A 62 0.76 -13.71 -14.68
C ASP A 62 -0.59 -14.28 -14.21
N GLU A 63 -0.67 -14.69 -12.94
CA GLU A 63 -1.91 -15.17 -12.31
C GLU A 63 -2.92 -14.07 -11.93
N SER A 64 -2.53 -12.79 -11.99
CA SER A 64 -3.41 -11.65 -11.67
C SER A 64 -4.00 -10.96 -12.91
N GLU A 65 -3.57 -11.34 -14.12
CA GLU A 65 -4.16 -10.80 -15.35
C GLU A 65 -5.62 -11.27 -15.51
N GLY A 66 -6.56 -10.37 -15.22
CA GLY A 66 -8.00 -10.61 -15.33
C GLY A 66 -8.75 -10.68 -14.00
N GLN A 67 -8.07 -10.65 -12.85
CA GLN A 67 -8.76 -10.53 -11.56
C GLN A 67 -9.48 -9.19 -11.45
N GLN A 68 -10.75 -9.25 -11.04
CA GLN A 68 -11.52 -8.04 -10.73
C GLN A 68 -11.01 -7.43 -9.41
N PRO A 69 -11.09 -6.10 -9.25
CA PRO A 69 -10.79 -5.46 -7.97
C PRO A 69 -11.66 -6.05 -6.86
N GLU A 70 -11.01 -6.41 -5.75
CA GLU A 70 -11.73 -6.92 -4.58
C GLU A 70 -12.24 -5.73 -3.76
N GLU A 71 -13.54 -5.75 -3.41
CA GLU A 71 -14.15 -4.75 -2.54
C GLU A 71 -14.64 -5.40 -1.24
N LYS A 72 -14.21 -4.87 -0.09
CA LYS A 72 -14.59 -5.36 1.24
C LYS A 72 -14.99 -4.19 2.14
N ASP A 73 -15.87 -4.46 3.10
CA ASP A 73 -16.18 -3.50 4.16
C ASP A 73 -15.03 -3.42 5.17
N ILE A 74 -14.74 -2.20 5.63
CA ILE A 74 -13.80 -1.94 6.71
C ILE A 74 -14.64 -1.79 7.97
N THR A 75 -14.70 -2.86 8.76
CA THR A 75 -15.48 -2.87 10.00
C THR A 75 -14.76 -2.08 11.10
N PRO A 76 -15.49 -1.55 12.10
CA PRO A 76 -14.86 -0.89 13.24
C PRO A 76 -13.84 -1.77 13.97
N GLN A 77 -14.11 -3.08 14.09
CA GLN A 77 -13.22 -4.03 14.75
C GLN A 77 -11.86 -4.18 14.05
N MET A 78 -11.77 -3.90 12.75
CA MET A 78 -10.50 -3.96 12.01
C MET A 78 -9.58 -2.75 12.27
N ALA A 79 -10.13 -1.66 12.81
CA ALA A 79 -9.42 -0.39 13.00
C ALA A 79 -9.15 -0.04 14.47
N LEU A 80 -9.62 -0.88 15.39
CA LEU A 80 -9.42 -0.78 16.84
C LEU A 80 -8.22 -1.62 17.26
#